data_AF-A0A5E4C5Z0-F1
#
_entry.id   AF-A0A5E4C5Z0-F1
#
_cell.length_a   1.000
_cell.length_b   1.000
_cell.length_c   1.000
_cell.angle_alpha   90.00
_cell.angle_beta   90.00
_cell.angle_gamma   90.00
#
_symmetry.space_group_name_H-M   'P 1'
#
loop_
_entity.id
_entity.type
_entity.pdbx_description
1 polymer ?
#
loop_
_entity_poly.entity_id
_entity_poly.type
_entity_poly.pdbx_seq_one_letter_code
_entity_poly.pdbx_strand_id
1 'polypeptide(L)'
;MARLVPAWTRLDKQQERDVRELIRRVSGLHDEADPNFQLALNFAWSNFRFHRFLDVNSHKIEKTIEGIYEKFIIHSDLSKAASWKKLTEEFLNSSLPSIKEIKVCFQL
;
A
#
# COMPACT_ATOMS: atom_id res chain seq x y z
N MET A 1 21.06 -7.91 31.57
CA MET A 1 19.88 -7.05 31.32
C MET A 1 19.66 -6.97 29.81
N ALA A 2 18.59 -7.58 29.30
CA ALA A 2 18.25 -7.51 27.87
C ALA A 2 17.65 -6.13 27.56
N ARG A 3 18.27 -5.36 26.68
CA ARG A 3 17.72 -4.08 26.21
C ARG A 3 16.49 -4.40 25.36
N LEU A 4 15.31 -3.99 25.81
CA LEU A 4 14.10 -4.01 25.00
C LEU A 4 14.28 -3.03 23.84
N VAL A 5 14.43 -3.57 22.63
CA VAL A 5 14.50 -2.77 21.41
C VAL A 5 13.08 -2.24 21.13
N PRO A 6 12.86 -0.92 21.00
CA PRO A 6 11.53 -0.35 20.80
C PRO A 6 10.87 -0.91 19.54
N ALA A 7 9.59 -1.29 19.61
CA ALA A 7 8.84 -1.92 18.52
C ALA A 7 8.90 -1.11 17.20
N TRP A 8 8.94 0.22 17.29
CA TRP A 8 9.08 1.14 16.17
C TRP A 8 10.34 0.88 15.32
N THR A 9 11.48 0.55 15.95
CA THR A 9 12.73 0.26 15.21
C THR A 9 12.64 -1.03 14.38
N ARG A 10 11.73 -1.95 14.72
CA ARG A 10 11.46 -3.15 13.92
C ARG A 10 10.56 -2.85 12.73
N LEU A 11 9.57 -1.97 12.92
CA LEU A 11 8.69 -1.49 11.87
C LEU A 11 9.49 -0.71 10.81
N ASP A 12 10.38 0.17 11.26
CA ASP A 12 11.26 0.95 10.38
C ASP A 12 12.14 0.04 9.52
N LYS A 13 12.73 -1.01 10.12
CA LYS A 13 13.55 -1.99 9.38
C LYS A 13 12.75 -2.79 8.36
N GLN A 14 11.48 -3.11 8.66
CA GLN A 14 10.63 -3.82 7.71
C GLN A 14 10.24 -2.90 6.54
N GLN A 15 9.81 -1.68 6.84
CA GLN A 15 9.52 -0.67 5.82
C GLN A 15 10.73 -0.42 4.92
N GLU A 16 11.92 -0.30 5.50
CA GLU A 16 13.16 -0.09 4.73
C GLU A 16 13.50 -1.26 3.81
N ARG A 17 13.16 -2.49 4.20
CA ARG A 17 13.29 -3.68 3.34
C ARG A 17 12.26 -3.67 2.22
N ASP A 18 11.01 -3.35 2.55
CA ASP A 18 9.89 -3.34 1.60
C ASP A 18 10.09 -2.26 0.53
N VAL A 19 10.61 -1.07 0.91
CA VAL A 19 10.93 0.01 -0.05
C VAL A 19 12.06 -0.39 -0.99
N ARG A 20 13.11 -1.08 -0.49
CA ARG A 20 14.16 -1.62 -1.37
C ARG A 20 13.60 -2.64 -2.36
N GLU A 21 12.75 -3.56 -1.88
CA GLU A 21 12.13 -4.56 -2.74
C GLU A 21 11.19 -3.92 -3.78
N LEU A 22 10.44 -2.88 -3.40
CA LEU A 22 9.64 -2.08 -4.33
C LEU A 22 10.50 -1.54 -5.48
N ILE A 23 11.67 -0.96 -5.17
CA ILE A 23 12.59 -0.45 -6.19
C ILE A 23 13.06 -1.57 -7.10
N ARG A 24 13.51 -2.71 -6.56
CA ARG A 24 13.95 -3.86 -7.37
C ARG A 24 12.86 -4.33 -8.33
N ARG A 25 11.63 -4.46 -7.84
CA ARG A 25 10.49 -4.99 -8.62
C ARG A 25 9.94 -4.02 -9.67
N VAL A 26 9.89 -2.72 -9.35
CA VAL A 26 9.27 -1.72 -10.23
C VAL A 26 10.26 -1.15 -11.23
N SER A 27 11.52 -0.92 -10.83
CA SER A 27 12.55 -0.33 -11.70
C SER A 27 13.44 -1.36 -12.39
N GLY A 28 13.48 -2.61 -11.93
CA GLY A 28 14.40 -3.64 -12.42
C GLY A 28 15.85 -3.47 -11.96
N LEU A 29 16.15 -2.50 -11.08
CA LEU A 29 17.47 -2.28 -10.52
C LEU A 29 17.71 -3.28 -9.37
N HIS A 30 18.57 -4.27 -9.60
CA HIS A 30 18.85 -5.32 -8.61
C HIS A 30 20.11 -5.07 -7.78
N ASP A 31 21.09 -4.34 -8.33
CA ASP A 31 22.34 -4.04 -7.65
C ASP A 31 22.20 -2.78 -6.77
N GLU A 32 22.35 -2.94 -5.45
CA GLU A 32 22.29 -1.82 -4.51
C GLU A 32 23.54 -0.92 -4.59
N ALA A 33 24.65 -1.42 -5.13
CA ALA A 33 25.85 -0.64 -5.35
C ALA A 33 25.73 0.28 -6.59
N ASP A 34 24.72 0.06 -7.44
CA ASP A 34 24.43 0.95 -8.57
C ASP A 34 23.99 2.33 -8.04
N PRO A 35 24.66 3.42 -8.47
CA PRO A 35 24.22 4.78 -8.16
C PRO A 35 22.74 5.04 -8.46
N ASN A 36 22.19 4.43 -9.51
CA ASN A 36 20.78 4.56 -9.87
C ASN A 36 19.84 3.96 -8.83
N PHE A 37 20.26 2.87 -8.17
CA PHE A 37 19.49 2.26 -7.09
C PHE A 37 19.38 3.23 -5.91
N GLN A 38 20.50 3.85 -5.52
CA GLN A 38 20.52 4.83 -4.44
C GLN A 38 19.71 6.09 -4.77
N LEU A 39 19.75 6.55 -6.03
CA LEU A 39 18.92 7.66 -6.49
C LEU A 39 17.42 7.34 -6.41
N ALA A 40 17.00 6.16 -6.89
CA ALA A 40 15.61 5.71 -6.79
C ALA A 40 15.14 5.58 -5.33
N LEU A 41 16.02 5.08 -4.45
CA LEU A 41 15.76 4.96 -3.02
C LEU A 41 15.56 6.32 -2.34
N ASN A 42 16.45 7.27 -2.62
CA ASN A 42 16.35 8.63 -2.10
C ASN A 42 15.09 9.34 -2.61
N PHE A 43 14.75 9.14 -3.89
CA PHE A 43 13.51 9.66 -4.47
C PHE A 43 12.27 9.09 -3.78
N ALA A 44 12.18 7.76 -3.62
CA ALA A 44 11.05 7.11 -2.99
C ALA A 44 10.81 7.61 -1.56
N TRP A 45 11.87 7.65 -0.74
CA TRP A 45 11.79 8.17 0.63
C TRP A 45 11.40 9.63 0.71
N SER A 46 11.95 10.46 -0.17
CA SER A 46 11.57 11.88 -0.24
C SER A 46 10.09 12.02 -0.63
N ASN A 47 9.61 11.22 -1.58
CA ASN A 47 8.22 11.23 -1.99
C ASN A 47 7.29 10.82 -0.83
N PHE A 48 7.59 9.73 -0.11
CA PHE A 48 6.79 9.30 1.03
C PHE A 48 6.75 10.31 2.18
N ARG A 49 7.81 11.09 2.40
CA ARG A 49 7.84 12.08 3.49
C ARG A 49 7.16 13.40 3.13
N PHE A 50 7.14 13.74 1.85
CA PHE A 50 6.74 15.07 1.39
C PHE A 50 5.58 15.05 0.37
N HIS A 51 4.83 13.94 0.28
CA HIS A 51 3.62 13.92 -0.54
C HIS A 51 2.59 14.91 0.03
N ARG A 52 1.84 15.57 -0.86
CA ARG A 52 0.85 16.61 -0.50
C ARG A 52 -0.59 16.17 -0.78
N PHE A 53 -0.81 14.86 -0.84
CA PHE A 53 -2.13 14.29 -1.03
C PHE A 53 -2.94 14.38 0.26
N LEU A 54 -4.25 14.59 0.12
CA LEU A 54 -5.18 14.44 1.23
C LEU A 54 -5.27 12.97 1.65
N ASP A 55 -5.70 12.74 2.88
CA ASP A 55 -6.02 11.40 3.35
C ASP A 55 -7.10 10.73 2.48
N VAL A 56 -7.06 9.40 2.47
CA VAL A 56 -7.99 8.59 1.69
C VAL A 56 -9.44 8.84 2.12
N ASN A 57 -10.33 9.05 1.14
CA ASN A 57 -11.75 9.21 1.38
C ASN A 57 -12.48 7.91 1.05
N SER A 58 -13.01 7.23 2.07
CA SER A 58 -13.68 5.92 1.92
C SER A 58 -14.82 5.95 0.90
N HIS A 59 -15.72 6.93 1.00
CA HIS A 59 -16.87 7.07 0.09
C HIS A 59 -16.44 7.24 -1.38
N LYS A 60 -15.36 7.99 -1.61
CA LYS A 60 -14.80 8.17 -2.96
C LYS A 60 -14.23 6.86 -3.50
N ILE A 61 -13.59 6.04 -2.65
CA ILE A 61 -13.07 4.73 -3.03
C ILE A 61 -14.22 3.76 -3.32
N GLU A 62 -15.23 3.68 -2.46
CA GLU A 62 -16.41 2.83 -2.66
C GLU A 62 -17.13 3.15 -3.99
N LYS A 63 -17.36 4.43 -4.28
CA LYS A 63 -17.92 4.86 -5.57
C LYS A 63 -17.05 4.47 -6.77
N THR A 64 -15.72 4.49 -6.61
CA THR A 64 -14.81 4.08 -7.68
C THR A 64 -14.88 2.58 -7.93
N ILE A 65 -14.99 1.78 -6.85
CA ILE A 65 -15.17 0.33 -6.93
C ILE A 65 -16.47 -0.03 -7.64
N GLU A 66 -17.57 0.63 -7.28
CA GLU A 66 -18.89 0.46 -7.92
C GLU A 66 -18.84 0.88 -9.40
N GLY A 67 -18.25 2.03 -9.72
CA GLY A 67 -18.14 2.49 -11.11
C GLY A 67 -17.35 1.54 -12.01
N ILE A 68 -16.32 0.85 -11.49
CA ILE A 68 -15.60 -0.19 -12.26
C ILE A 68 -16.49 -1.41 -12.51
N TYR A 69 -17.26 -1.84 -11.50
CA TYR A 69 -18.24 -2.92 -11.67
C TYR A 69 -19.27 -2.59 -12.75
N GLU A 70 -19.89 -1.42 -12.68
CA GLU A 70 -20.85 -0.94 -13.68
C GLU A 70 -20.24 -0.91 -15.08
N LYS A 71 -19.00 -0.43 -15.19
CA LYS A 71 -18.27 -0.42 -16.47
C LYS A 71 -18.16 -1.83 -17.05
N PHE A 72 -17.84 -2.85 -16.25
CA PHE A 72 -17.80 -4.23 -16.76
C PHE A 72 -19.17 -4.73 -17.20
N ILE A 73 -20.24 -4.43 -16.45
CA ILE A 73 -21.61 -4.80 -16.83
C ILE A 73 -22.00 -4.16 -18.15
N ILE A 74 -21.76 -2.85 -18.33
CA ILE A 74 -22.08 -2.11 -19.56
C ILE A 74 -21.36 -2.71 -20.77
N HIS A 75 -20.10 -3.13 -20.60
CA HIS A 75 -19.31 -3.77 -21.66
C HIS A 75 -19.58 -5.29 -21.79
N SER A 76 -20.58 -5.82 -21.09
CA SER A 76 -20.95 -7.24 -21.09
C SER A 76 -19.81 -8.19 -20.65
N ASP A 77 -18.81 -7.70 -19.92
CA ASP A 77 -17.74 -8.53 -19.35
C ASP A 77 -18.19 -9.12 -18.00
N LEU A 78 -19.22 -9.97 -18.05
CA LEU A 78 -19.95 -10.45 -16.87
C LEU A 78 -19.07 -11.30 -15.94
N SER A 79 -18.13 -12.06 -16.50
CA SER A 79 -17.18 -12.85 -15.71
C SER A 79 -16.28 -11.96 -14.86
N LYS A 80 -15.75 -10.86 -15.43
CA LYS A 80 -14.96 -9.90 -14.67
C LYS A 80 -15.82 -9.10 -13.70
N ALA A 81 -17.04 -8.72 -14.07
CA ALA A 81 -17.95 -8.02 -13.17
C ALA A 81 -18.24 -8.84 -11.89
N ALA A 82 -18.58 -10.12 -12.06
CA ALA A 82 -18.83 -11.02 -10.94
C ALA A 82 -17.57 -11.24 -10.08
N SER A 83 -16.41 -11.45 -10.71
CA SER A 83 -15.13 -11.64 -10.01
C SER A 83 -14.71 -10.40 -9.26
N TRP A 84 -14.84 -9.21 -9.87
CA TRP A 84 -14.53 -7.93 -9.28
C TRP A 84 -15.35 -7.70 -8.00
N LYS A 85 -16.68 -7.81 -8.10
CA LYS A 85 -17.58 -7.61 -6.97
C LYS A 85 -17.25 -8.56 -5.82
N LYS A 86 -17.09 -9.86 -6.11
CA LYS A 86 -16.73 -10.87 -5.11
C LYS A 86 -15.42 -10.53 -4.39
N LEU A 87 -14.35 -10.25 -5.14
CA LEU A 87 -13.03 -9.99 -4.55
C LEU A 87 -13.02 -8.70 -3.71
N THR A 88 -13.70 -7.66 -4.17
CA THR A 88 -13.75 -6.39 -3.42
C THR A 88 -14.59 -6.52 -2.15
N GLU A 89 -15.72 -7.22 -2.19
CA GLU A 89 -16.54 -7.48 -1.01
C GLU A 89 -15.80 -8.37 0.00
N GLU A 90 -15.13 -9.43 -0.46
CA GLU A 90 -14.33 -10.30 0.40
C GLU A 90 -13.18 -9.55 1.07
N PHE A 91 -12.46 -8.72 0.31
CA PHE A 91 -11.36 -7.92 0.85
C PHE A 91 -11.84 -6.89 1.89
N LEU A 92 -12.92 -6.16 1.62
CA LEU A 92 -13.45 -5.15 2.54
C LEU A 92 -13.97 -5.73 3.85
N ASN A 93 -14.44 -6.98 3.82
CA ASN A 93 -14.90 -7.70 5.01
C ASN A 93 -13.82 -8.57 5.67
N SER A 94 -12.62 -8.65 5.07
CA SER A 94 -11.51 -9.37 5.67
C SER A 94 -11.02 -8.64 6.93
N SER A 95 -10.68 -9.39 7.96
CA SER A 95 -10.08 -8.79 9.15
C SER A 95 -8.73 -8.20 8.77
N LEU A 96 -8.50 -6.95 9.16
CA LEU A 96 -7.16 -6.39 9.07
C LEU A 96 -6.22 -7.33 9.85
N PRO A 97 -5.10 -7.77 9.26
CA PRO A 97 -4.06 -8.46 10.02
C PRO A 97 -3.79 -7.58 11.23
N SER A 98 -4.01 -8.09 12.45
CA SER A 98 -3.91 -7.31 13.68
C SER A 98 -2.57 -6.58 13.70
N ILE A 99 -2.58 -5.33 13.26
CA ILE A 99 -1.50 -4.40 13.45
C ILE A 99 -1.57 -4.09 14.93
N LYS A 100 -0.86 -4.88 15.74
CA LYS A 100 -0.91 -4.73 17.20
C LYS A 100 -0.53 -3.33 17.67
N GLU A 101 0.09 -2.46 16.87
CA GLU A 101 0.56 -1.14 17.32
C GLU A 101 0.65 -0.06 16.22
N ILE A 102 -0.39 0.15 15.40
CA ILE A 102 -0.56 1.48 14.78
C ILE A 102 -1.64 2.14 15.62
N LYS A 103 -1.22 3.04 16.51
CA LYS A 103 -2.08 4.14 16.95
C LYS A 103 -2.47 4.88 15.69
N VAL A 104 -3.62 4.50 15.15
CA VAL A 104 -4.28 5.28 14.12
C VAL A 104 -4.53 6.63 14.77
N CYS A 105 -3.84 7.67 14.32
CA CYS A 105 -4.23 9.05 14.59
C CYS A 105 -5.53 9.35 13.82
N PHE A 106 -6.60 8.63 14.14
CA PHE A 106 -7.98 9.01 13.83
C PHE A 106 -8.73 9.05 15.17
N GLN A 107 -8.36 10.04 15.97
CA GLN A 107 -9.28 10.69 16.91
C GLN A 107 -9.14 12.19 16.68
N LEU A 108 -9.91 12.71 15.75
CA LEU A 108 -10.59 14.01 15.82
C LEU A 108 -11.90 13.89 15.04
#